data_AF-A0AAE8U824-F1
#
_entry.id   AF-A0AAE8U824-F1
#
_cell.length_a   1.000
_cell.length_b   1.000
_cell.length_c   1.000
_cell.angle_alpha   90.00
_cell.angle_beta   90.00
_cell.angle_gamma   90.00
#
_symmetry.space_group_name_H-M   'P 1'
#
loop_
_entity.id
_entity.type
_entity.pdbx_description
1 polymer ?
#
loop_
_entity_poly.entity_id
_entity_poly.type
_entity_poly.pdbx_seq_one_letter_code
_entity_poly.pdbx_strand_id
1 'polypeptide(L)'
;MSNINKHLARTLEQQHKRSVRGLFLKIEDLNNECTQLRKRLEPHIDLNVYKKPIDYVNQFVSHTTILNLKFVTNTQNLEVVVLHALLLSYILENTQSHAFEYEDKLLQGYIQEIFTLNDHAKRLFMNHREKMLTYVQGQAT
;
A
#
# COMPACT_ATOMS: atom_id res chain seq x y z
N MET A 1 -3.84 43.32 -19.51
CA MET A 1 -3.58 41.87 -19.74
C MET A 1 -2.95 41.13 -18.55
N SER A 2 -2.41 41.79 -17.51
CA SER A 2 -1.76 41.11 -16.35
C SER A 2 -2.71 40.34 -15.40
N ASN A 3 -3.94 40.82 -15.20
CA ASN A 3 -4.87 40.20 -14.23
C ASN A 3 -5.46 38.86 -14.70
N ILE A 4 -5.63 38.66 -16.01
CA ILE A 4 -6.14 37.40 -16.58
C ILE A 4 -5.14 36.26 -16.33
N ASN A 5 -3.84 36.53 -16.49
CA ASN A 5 -2.78 35.57 -16.23
C ASN A 5 -2.68 35.21 -14.74
N LYS A 6 -2.91 36.17 -13.83
CA LYS A 6 -2.95 35.91 -12.38
C LYS A 6 -4.15 35.06 -11.96
N HIS A 7 -5.33 35.33 -12.51
CA HIS A 7 -6.52 34.52 -12.23
C HIS A 7 -6.40 33.11 -12.80
N LEU A 8 -5.89 32.96 -14.02
CA LEU A 8 -5.65 31.65 -14.63
C LEU A 8 -4.64 30.83 -13.83
N ALA A 9 -3.50 31.42 -13.44
CA ALA A 9 -2.50 30.75 -12.61
C ALA A 9 -3.08 30.29 -11.27
N ARG A 10 -3.86 31.14 -10.59
CA ARG A 10 -4.52 30.78 -9.33
C ARG A 10 -5.52 29.64 -9.49
N THR A 11 -6.29 29.61 -10.57
CA THR A 11 -7.22 28.52 -10.86
C THR A 11 -6.48 27.20 -11.12
N LEU A 12 -5.39 27.23 -11.90
CA LEU A 12 -4.56 26.05 -12.15
C LEU A 12 -3.92 25.52 -10.86
N GLU A 13 -3.41 26.40 -10.00
CA GLU A 13 -2.88 26.01 -8.67
C GLU A 13 -3.96 25.36 -7.80
N GLN A 14 -5.19 25.91 -7.79
CA GLN A 14 -6.29 25.35 -7.02
C GLN A 14 -6.74 23.98 -7.56
N GLN A 15 -6.80 23.83 -8.88
CA GLN A 15 -7.08 22.54 -9.53
C GLN A 15 -6.01 21.51 -9.19
N HIS A 16 -4.72 21.89 -9.28
CA HIS A 16 -3.61 21.03 -8.91
C HIS A 16 -3.69 20.61 -7.43
N LYS A 17 -3.90 21.56 -6.50
CA LYS A 17 -4.09 21.25 -5.07
C LYS A 17 -5.24 20.28 -4.82
N ARG A 18 -6.37 20.44 -5.52
CA ARG A 18 -7.52 19.53 -5.40
C ARG A 18 -7.19 18.13 -5.93
N SER A 19 -6.53 18.05 -7.08
CA SER A 19 -6.10 16.77 -7.66
C SER A 19 -5.13 16.02 -6.75
N VAL A 20 -4.11 16.72 -6.23
CA VAL A 20 -3.14 16.15 -5.28
C VAL A 20 -3.81 15.67 -4.00
N ARG A 21 -4.75 16.46 -3.44
CA ARG A 21 -5.53 16.03 -2.27
C ARG A 21 -6.37 14.78 -2.58
N GLY A 22 -6.99 14.72 -3.76
CA GLY A 22 -7.74 13.55 -4.20
C GLY A 22 -6.89 12.28 -4.27
N LEU A 23 -5.65 12.40 -4.75
CA LEU A 23 -4.69 11.29 -4.77
C LEU A 23 -4.38 10.78 -3.36
N PHE A 24 -4.05 11.67 -2.42
CA PHE A 24 -3.74 11.29 -1.04
C PHE A 24 -4.92 10.59 -0.35
N LEU A 25 -6.14 11.11 -0.54
CA LEU A 25 -7.35 10.47 -0.01
C LEU A 25 -7.56 9.08 -0.62
N LYS A 26 -7.34 8.92 -1.93
CA LYS A 26 -7.46 7.62 -2.59
C LYS A 26 -6.42 6.60 -2.09
N ILE A 27 -5.20 7.06 -1.79
CA ILE A 27 -4.15 6.22 -1.16
C ILE A 27 -4.60 5.77 0.24
N GLU A 28 -5.14 6.70 1.03
CA GLU A 28 -5.67 6.41 2.37
C GLU A 28 -6.83 5.42 2.34
N ASP A 29 -7.76 5.58 1.40
CA ASP A 29 -8.86 4.63 1.19
C ASP A 29 -8.34 3.23 0.87
N LEU A 30 -7.38 3.09 -0.03
CA LEU A 30 -6.78 1.80 -0.38
C LEU A 30 -6.00 1.17 0.80
N ASN A 31 -5.34 1.99 1.63
CA ASN A 31 -4.72 1.52 2.87
C ASN A 31 -5.75 1.02 3.88
N ASN A 32 -6.90 1.68 3.97
CA ASN A 32 -8.01 1.26 4.81
C ASN A 32 -8.59 -0.06 4.32
N GLU A 33 -8.80 -0.22 3.01
CA GLU A 33 -9.25 -1.47 2.40
C GLU A 33 -8.27 -2.63 2.68
N CYS A 34 -6.96 -2.41 2.54
CA CYS A 34 -5.94 -3.38 2.92
C CYS A 34 -6.02 -3.74 4.42
N THR A 35 -6.25 -2.75 5.28
CA THR A 35 -6.42 -2.98 6.72
C THR A 35 -7.64 -3.84 7.02
N GLN A 36 -8.76 -3.61 6.33
CA GLN A 36 -9.97 -4.42 6.49
C GLN A 36 -9.76 -5.85 5.99
N LEU A 37 -9.11 -6.02 4.84
CA LEU A 37 -8.77 -7.34 4.31
C LEU A 37 -7.89 -8.10 5.31
N ARG A 38 -6.84 -7.48 5.83
CA ARG A 38 -5.96 -8.03 6.86
C ARG A 38 -6.74 -8.53 8.08
N LYS A 39 -7.68 -7.71 8.60
CA LYS A 39 -8.53 -8.08 9.74
C LYS A 39 -9.45 -9.26 9.47
N ARG A 40 -9.86 -9.49 8.21
CA ARG A 40 -10.63 -10.69 7.82
C ARG A 40 -9.75 -11.94 7.81
N LEU A 41 -8.46 -11.78 7.48
CA LEU A 41 -7.48 -12.86 7.48
C LEU A 41 -6.96 -13.23 8.88
N GLU A 42 -6.81 -12.25 9.78
CA GLU A 42 -6.27 -12.42 11.14
C GLU A 42 -6.83 -13.63 11.93
N PRO A 43 -8.14 -13.92 11.93
CA PRO A 43 -8.68 -15.07 12.68
C PRO A 43 -8.25 -16.43 12.13
N HIS A 44 -7.78 -16.47 10.88
CA HIS A 44 -7.54 -17.69 10.13
C HIS A 44 -6.07 -17.93 9.80
N ILE A 45 -5.19 -16.96 10.12
CA ILE A 45 -3.78 -16.97 9.76
C ILE A 45 -2.93 -16.61 10.98
N ASP A 46 -1.89 -17.41 11.26
CA ASP A 46 -0.89 -17.06 12.26
C ASP A 46 0.13 -16.06 11.67
N LEU A 47 0.00 -14.78 12.04
CA LEU A 47 0.89 -13.73 11.61
C LEU A 47 2.35 -13.92 12.07
N ASN A 48 2.61 -14.75 13.08
CA ASN A 48 3.99 -15.03 13.52
C ASN A 48 4.80 -15.76 12.45
N VAL A 49 4.15 -16.58 11.61
CA VAL A 49 4.78 -17.23 10.45
C VAL A 49 5.31 -16.19 9.46
N TYR A 50 4.65 -15.04 9.38
CA TYR A 50 4.98 -13.93 8.48
C TYR A 50 5.80 -12.83 9.15
N LYS A 51 6.47 -13.12 10.27
CA LYS A 51 7.28 -12.12 10.99
C LYS A 51 8.34 -11.47 10.09
N LYS A 52 9.08 -12.25 9.31
CA LYS A 52 10.13 -11.73 8.41
C LYS A 52 9.61 -10.73 7.36
N PRO A 53 8.58 -11.03 6.55
CA PRO A 53 8.04 -10.05 5.62
C PRO A 53 7.40 -8.86 6.34
N ILE A 54 6.79 -9.04 7.52
CA ILE A 54 6.27 -7.94 8.36
C ILE A 54 7.42 -7.00 8.80
N ASP A 55 8.52 -7.56 9.29
CA ASP A 55 9.68 -6.79 9.74
C ASP A 55 10.30 -6.00 8.57
N TYR A 56 10.38 -6.59 7.38
CA TYR A 56 10.82 -5.90 6.18
C TYR A 56 9.95 -4.67 5.87
N VAL A 57 8.63 -4.84 5.77
CA VAL A 57 7.75 -3.70 5.42
C VAL A 57 7.72 -2.64 6.51
N ASN A 58 7.88 -3.03 7.79
CA ASN A 58 7.93 -2.08 8.90
C ASN A 58 9.16 -1.15 8.86
N GLN A 59 10.24 -1.49 8.13
CA GLN A 59 11.37 -0.58 7.93
C GLN A 59 10.97 0.72 7.22
N PHE A 60 9.86 0.71 6.50
CA PHE A 60 9.34 1.84 5.72
C PHE A 60 8.16 2.54 6.40
N VAL A 61 7.70 2.06 7.55
CA VAL A 61 6.58 2.64 8.29
C VAL A 61 7.13 3.42 9.47
N SER A 62 6.96 4.75 9.45
CA SER A 62 7.53 5.60 10.48
C SER A 62 6.70 5.58 11.77
N HIS A 63 7.35 5.37 12.91
CA HIS A 63 6.79 5.47 14.27
C HIS A 63 5.59 4.54 14.59
N THR A 64 5.25 3.60 13.70
CA THR A 64 4.21 2.59 13.89
C THR A 64 4.53 1.34 13.06
N THR A 65 3.60 0.40 12.98
CA THR A 65 3.71 -0.83 12.17
C THR A 65 2.68 -0.85 11.06
N ILE A 66 2.95 -1.60 9.99
CA ILE A 66 2.01 -1.84 8.88
C ILE A 66 0.67 -2.43 9.36
N LEU A 67 0.70 -3.23 10.44
CA LEU A 67 -0.49 -3.84 11.03
C LEU A 67 -1.36 -2.85 11.81
N ASN A 68 -0.83 -1.66 12.11
CA ASN A 68 -1.45 -0.66 12.98
C ASN A 68 -1.13 0.76 12.50
N LEU A 69 -1.52 1.08 11.27
CA LEU A 69 -1.32 2.42 10.71
C LEU A 69 -2.16 3.45 11.47
N LYS A 70 -1.50 4.39 12.14
CA LYS A 70 -2.15 5.45 12.96
C LYS A 70 -1.92 6.86 12.45
N PHE A 71 -0.87 7.08 11.66
CA PHE A 71 -0.45 8.41 11.23
C PHE A 71 -0.85 8.67 9.79
N VAL A 72 -1.45 9.84 9.53
CA VAL A 72 -1.85 10.28 8.19
C VAL A 72 -0.65 10.27 7.22
N THR A 73 0.54 10.62 7.71
CA THR A 73 1.78 10.56 6.93
C THR A 73 2.13 9.17 6.43
N ASN A 74 1.64 8.11 7.09
CA ASN A 74 1.78 6.74 6.62
C ASN A 74 0.55 6.29 5.82
N THR A 75 -0.69 6.63 6.25
CA THR A 75 -1.91 6.20 5.54
C THR A 75 -2.03 6.84 4.16
N GLN A 76 -1.50 8.04 3.95
CA GLN A 76 -1.49 8.74 2.66
C GLN A 76 -0.18 8.52 1.87
N ASN A 77 0.70 7.61 2.30
CA ASN A 77 1.95 7.34 1.61
C ASN A 77 1.81 6.21 0.59
N LEU A 78 2.19 6.48 -0.66
CA LEU A 78 2.15 5.53 -1.76
C LEU A 78 3.02 4.29 -1.51
N GLU A 79 4.21 4.46 -0.94
CA GLU A 79 5.10 3.34 -0.63
C GLU A 79 4.49 2.44 0.45
N VAL A 80 3.85 3.03 1.46
CA VAL A 80 3.19 2.28 2.52
C VAL A 80 2.02 1.46 1.98
N VAL A 81 1.16 2.00 1.11
CA VAL A 81 0.04 1.23 0.54
C VAL A 81 0.54 0.10 -0.38
N VAL A 82 1.61 0.35 -1.15
CA VAL A 82 2.26 -0.67 -1.98
C VAL A 82 2.80 -1.81 -1.12
N LEU A 83 3.48 -1.48 -0.02
CA LEU A 83 4.03 -2.47 0.92
C LEU A 83 2.93 -3.22 1.67
N HIS A 84 1.82 -2.56 1.99
CA HIS A 84 0.68 -3.20 2.63
C HIS A 84 0.05 -4.26 1.71
N ALA A 85 -0.21 -3.90 0.46
CA ALA A 85 -0.74 -4.83 -0.54
C ALA A 85 0.25 -5.96 -0.85
N LEU A 86 1.56 -5.65 -0.92
CA LEU A 86 2.60 -6.66 -1.10
C LEU A 86 2.63 -7.68 0.04
N LEU A 87 2.53 -7.22 1.29
CA LEU A 87 2.50 -8.11 2.46
C LEU A 87 1.28 -9.04 2.38
N LEU A 88 0.09 -8.51 2.09
CA LEU A 88 -1.12 -9.32 1.98
C LEU A 88 -1.03 -10.33 0.83
N SER A 89 -0.42 -9.93 -0.29
CA SER A 89 -0.20 -10.81 -1.45
C SER A 89 0.72 -11.96 -1.06
N TYR A 90 1.80 -11.66 -0.34
CA TYR A 90 2.71 -12.70 0.15
C TYR A 90 2.03 -13.65 1.15
N ILE A 91 1.21 -13.12 2.07
CA ILE A 91 0.46 -13.94 3.03
C ILE A 91 -0.47 -14.90 2.29
N LEU A 92 -1.28 -14.39 1.36
CA LEU A 92 -2.24 -15.20 0.61
C LEU A 92 -1.56 -16.25 -0.29
N GLU A 93 -0.48 -15.89 -0.98
CA GLU A 93 0.31 -16.81 -1.82
C GLU A 93 0.90 -18.00 -1.01
N ASN A 94 1.18 -17.78 0.28
CA ASN A 94 1.81 -18.78 1.15
C ASN A 94 0.82 -19.41 2.16
N THR A 95 -0.47 -19.07 2.07
CA THR A 95 -1.54 -19.71 2.86
C THR A 95 -2.23 -20.76 2.00
N GLN A 96 -2.76 -21.84 2.60
CA GLN A 96 -3.45 -22.89 1.83
C GLN A 96 -4.59 -22.30 0.98
N SER A 97 -4.42 -22.45 -0.34
CA SER A 97 -4.95 -21.54 -1.36
C SER A 97 -6.48 -21.53 -1.53
N HIS A 98 -7.19 -22.59 -1.16
CA HIS A 98 -8.62 -22.71 -1.49
C HIS A 98 -9.55 -21.96 -0.53
N ALA A 99 -9.08 -21.57 0.65
CA ALA A 99 -9.92 -20.92 1.65
C ALA A 99 -10.11 -19.41 1.42
N PHE A 100 -9.29 -18.77 0.57
CA PHE A 100 -9.20 -17.32 0.46
C PHE A 100 -9.31 -16.79 -0.98
N GLU A 101 -10.00 -17.51 -1.87
CA GLU A 101 -10.16 -17.07 -3.26
C GLU A 101 -10.86 -15.71 -3.39
N TYR A 102 -11.79 -15.41 -2.47
CA TYR A 102 -12.50 -14.12 -2.47
C TYR A 102 -11.56 -12.99 -2.05
N GLU A 103 -10.79 -13.19 -0.99
CA GLU A 103 -9.81 -12.26 -0.46
C GLU A 103 -8.68 -11.99 -1.47
N ASP A 104 -8.21 -13.03 -2.18
CA ASP A 104 -7.24 -12.86 -3.26
C ASP A 104 -7.81 -12.00 -4.39
N LYS A 105 -9.04 -12.28 -4.86
CA LYS A 105 -9.69 -11.45 -5.88
C LYS A 105 -9.83 -9.98 -5.46
N LEU A 106 -10.22 -9.72 -4.21
CA LEU A 106 -10.28 -8.36 -3.66
C LEU A 106 -8.89 -7.71 -3.70
N LEU A 107 -7.87 -8.41 -3.22
CA LEU A 107 -6.51 -7.89 -3.19
C LEU A 107 -5.97 -7.59 -4.59
N GLN A 108 -6.21 -8.45 -5.58
CA GLN A 108 -5.81 -8.18 -6.96
C GLN A 108 -6.49 -6.92 -7.51
N GLY A 109 -7.76 -6.69 -7.15
CA GLY A 109 -8.46 -5.44 -7.46
C GLY A 109 -7.77 -4.22 -6.85
N TYR A 110 -7.44 -4.29 -5.56
CA TYR A 110 -6.72 -3.20 -4.87
C TYR A 110 -5.34 -2.95 -5.48
N ILE A 111 -4.58 -3.99 -5.82
CA ILE A 111 -3.26 -3.87 -6.47
C ILE A 111 -3.38 -3.18 -7.83
N GLN A 112 -4.38 -3.56 -8.63
CA GLN A 112 -4.64 -2.90 -9.91
C GLN A 112 -4.96 -1.41 -9.71
N GLU A 113 -5.83 -1.08 -8.76
CA GLU A 113 -6.13 0.32 -8.44
C GLU A 113 -4.88 1.09 -7.99
N ILE A 114 -4.05 0.51 -7.12
CA ILE A 114 -2.77 1.11 -6.70
C ILE A 114 -1.87 1.41 -7.90
N PHE A 115 -1.80 0.49 -8.88
CA PHE A 115 -1.00 0.70 -10.08
C PHE A 115 -1.52 1.83 -10.97
N THR A 116 -2.81 2.17 -10.90
CA THR A 116 -3.37 3.33 -11.62
C THR A 116 -3.12 4.66 -10.93
N LEU A 117 -2.73 4.69 -9.65
CA LEU A 117 -2.50 5.94 -8.91
C LEU A 117 -1.25 6.68 -9.39
N ASN A 118 -0.23 5.93 -9.81
CA ASN A 118 1.05 6.48 -10.22
C ASN A 118 1.81 5.47 -11.09
N ASP A 119 2.42 5.94 -12.19
CA ASP A 119 3.21 5.11 -13.11
C ASP A 119 4.36 4.34 -12.42
N HIS A 120 4.87 4.87 -11.30
CA HIS A 120 5.93 4.24 -10.52
C HIS A 120 5.43 3.18 -9.55
N ALA A 121 4.14 3.11 -9.21
CA ALA A 121 3.61 2.21 -8.18
C ALA A 121 3.87 0.73 -8.51
N LYS A 122 3.70 0.34 -9.78
CA LYS A 122 3.99 -1.02 -10.24
C LYS A 122 5.48 -1.37 -10.11
N ARG A 123 6.36 -0.44 -10.49
CA ARG A 123 7.82 -0.63 -10.36
C ARG A 123 8.23 -0.73 -8.89
N LEU A 124 7.65 0.11 -8.05
CA LEU A 124 7.88 0.10 -6.61
C LEU A 124 7.48 -1.26 -6.02
N PHE A 125 6.30 -1.76 -6.37
CA PHE A 125 5.82 -3.07 -5.93
C PHE A 125 6.78 -4.20 -6.35
N MET A 126 7.17 -4.26 -7.63
CA MET A 126 8.08 -5.31 -8.12
C MET A 126 9.44 -5.25 -7.40
N ASN A 127 10.01 -4.05 -7.24
CA ASN A 127 11.29 -3.86 -6.55
C ASN A 127 11.22 -4.30 -5.09
N HIS A 128 10.16 -3.94 -4.37
CA HIS A 128 10.02 -4.38 -2.98
C HIS A 128 9.73 -5.87 -2.87
N ARG A 129 8.99 -6.46 -3.82
CA ARG A 129 8.76 -7.91 -3.86
C ARG A 129 10.08 -8.66 -3.94
N GLU A 130 10.95 -8.29 -4.87
CA GLU A 130 12.28 -8.90 -5.00
C GLU A 130 13.10 -8.75 -3.71
N LYS A 131 13.24 -7.51 -3.21
CA LYS A 131 14.00 -7.23 -1.99
C LYS A 131 13.45 -7.93 -0.75
N MET A 132 12.13 -8.00 -0.60
CA MET A 132 11.48 -8.69 0.50
C MET A 132 11.78 -10.18 0.45
N LEU A 133 11.69 -10.81 -0.72
CA LEU A 133 12.02 -12.23 -0.88
C LEU A 133 13.49 -12.49 -0.53
N THR A 134 14.41 -11.64 -0.98
CA THR A 134 15.82 -11.72 -0.58
C THR A 134 16.00 -11.55 0.93
N TYR A 135 15.30 -10.60 1.55
CA TYR A 135 15.36 -10.37 3.01
C TYR A 135 14.87 -11.59 3.79
N VAL A 136 13.75 -12.18 3.37
CA VAL A 136 13.16 -13.37 4.01
C VAL A 136 14.12 -14.57 3.93
N GLN A 137 14.77 -14.77 2.78
CA GLN A 137 15.74 -15.85 2.54
C GLN A 137 17.10 -15.60 3.21
N GLY A 138 17.57 -14.36 3.24
CA GLY A 138 18.92 -13.98 3.69
C GLY A 138 19.15 -14.02 5.21
N GLN A 139 18.10 -13.97 6.03
CA GLN A 139 18.19 -14.16 7.49
C GLN A 139 18.05 -15.64 7.91
N ALA A 140 18.52 -16.59 7.11
CA ALA A 140 18.51 -18.04 7.42
C ALA A 140 19.85 -18.55 7.96
N THR A 141 20.78 -17.65 8.29
CA THR A 141 22.06 -17.90 8.98
C THR A 141 22.07 -17.24 10.34
#